data_AF-A0A1I7XAF7-F1
#
_entry.id   AF-A0A1I7XAF7-F1
#
_cell.length_a   1.000
_cell.length_b   1.000
_cell.length_c   1.000
_cell.angle_alpha   90.00
_cell.angle_beta   90.00
_cell.angle_gamma   90.00
#
_symmetry.space_group_name_H-M   'P 1'
#
loop_
_entity.id
_entity.type
_entity.pdbx_description
1 polymer ?
#
loop_
_entity_poly.entity_id
_entity_poly.type
_entity_poly.pdbx_seq_one_letter_code
_entity_poly.pdbx_strand_id
1 'polypeptide(L)'
;MGKKDKHAKIDVGEAQVTGDFHLKPSTAEPSLNSEDWPLLLKNFDKMNVRTNHYTPLPEGCSPLKRDIKNYISSGFFNLDKPANPSSHEVVAWIKRILRVEKTGHSGTLDPKVSGCLIVCIDRTTRLAKSQQGAGKEYICIFKLHNAVESEKKVKQGLEKLTGALFQRPPLISAVKRQLRIRTVYENKLIEYDPDQQMGIFW
;
A
#
# COMPACT_ATOMS: atom_id res chain seq x y z
N MET A 1 48.98 15.49 -13.15
CA MET A 1 47.59 15.95 -13.38
C MET A 1 46.70 14.73 -13.57
N GLY A 2 46.39 14.01 -12.49
CA GLY A 2 45.57 12.79 -12.53
C GLY A 2 44.11 13.13 -12.22
N LYS A 3 43.23 13.01 -13.21
CA LYS A 3 41.78 13.09 -13.00
C LYS A 3 41.38 11.91 -12.14
N LYS A 4 40.93 12.17 -10.90
CA LYS A 4 40.19 11.20 -10.09
C LYS A 4 38.86 10.94 -10.80
N ASP A 5 38.70 9.75 -11.36
CA ASP A 5 37.39 9.27 -11.81
C ASP A 5 36.46 9.18 -10.60
N LYS A 6 35.52 10.13 -10.55
CA LYS A 6 34.40 10.08 -9.62
C LYS A 6 33.48 8.98 -10.14
N HIS A 7 33.59 7.76 -9.60
CA HIS A 7 32.51 6.78 -9.71
C HIS A 7 31.23 7.43 -9.18
N ALA A 8 30.33 7.81 -10.09
CA ALA A 8 29.00 8.25 -9.74
C ALA A 8 28.34 7.10 -8.98
N LYS A 9 27.89 7.35 -7.74
CA LYS A 9 27.06 6.39 -7.01
C LYS A 9 25.79 6.20 -7.83
N ILE A 10 25.69 5.07 -8.52
CA ILE A 10 24.49 4.68 -9.26
C ILE A 10 23.38 4.55 -8.22
N ASP A 11 22.24 5.17 -8.50
CA ASP A 11 21.06 5.04 -7.64
C ASP A 11 20.62 3.57 -7.60
N VAL A 12 20.25 3.08 -6.42
CA VAL A 12 19.90 1.67 -6.22
C VAL A 12 18.69 1.30 -7.10
N GLY A 13 17.77 2.23 -7.33
CA GLY A 13 16.62 2.02 -8.23
C GLY A 13 17.06 1.81 -9.68
N GLU A 14 17.95 2.65 -10.19
CA GLU A 14 18.49 2.48 -11.55
C GLU A 14 19.25 1.15 -11.70
N ALA A 15 20.09 0.81 -10.72
CA ALA A 15 20.81 -0.45 -10.69
C ALA A 15 19.87 -1.67 -10.69
N GLN A 16 18.74 -1.58 -9.98
CA GLN A 16 17.72 -2.63 -9.91
C GLN A 16 16.95 -2.83 -11.22
N VAL A 17 16.79 -1.78 -12.03
CA VAL A 17 16.14 -1.87 -13.33
C VAL A 17 17.10 -2.45 -14.37
N THR A 18 18.36 -2.04 -14.35
CA THR A 18 19.36 -2.48 -15.34
C THR A 18 19.94 -3.87 -15.04
N GLY A 19 19.98 -4.27 -13.76
CA GLY A 19 20.67 -5.48 -13.32
C GLY A 19 19.97 -6.80 -13.65
N ASP A 20 20.76 -7.84 -13.91
CA ASP A 20 20.30 -9.22 -14.15
C ASP A 20 20.22 -10.01 -12.85
N PHE A 21 19.17 -9.78 -12.06
CA PHE A 21 18.92 -10.51 -10.82
C PHE A 21 18.34 -11.90 -11.10
N HIS A 22 19.22 -12.89 -11.28
CA HIS A 22 18.87 -14.30 -11.46
C HIS A 22 19.75 -15.18 -10.58
N LEU A 23 19.16 -16.25 -10.07
CA LEU A 23 19.90 -17.29 -9.37
C LEU A 23 20.59 -18.16 -10.42
N LYS A 24 21.88 -18.42 -10.21
CA LYS A 24 22.64 -19.36 -11.04
C LYS A 24 22.66 -20.71 -10.33
N PRO A 25 22.42 -21.83 -11.03
CA PRO A 25 22.63 -23.15 -10.44
C PRO A 25 24.11 -23.30 -10.07
N SER A 26 24.37 -23.82 -8.88
CA SER A 26 25.72 -24.03 -8.36
C SER A 26 25.76 -25.33 -7.59
N THR A 27 26.89 -26.05 -7.66
CA THR A 27 27.18 -27.23 -6.85
C THR A 27 27.76 -26.85 -5.47
N ALA A 28 28.34 -25.66 -5.34
CA ALA A 28 28.90 -25.12 -4.09
C ALA A 28 27.92 -24.18 -3.37
N GLU A 29 28.09 -24.02 -2.06
CA GLU A 29 27.36 -23.01 -1.27
C GLU A 29 27.63 -21.60 -1.82
N PRO A 30 26.60 -20.87 -2.31
CA PRO A 30 26.81 -19.57 -2.90
C PRO A 30 26.98 -18.49 -1.84
N SER A 31 28.09 -17.74 -1.88
CA SER A 31 28.25 -16.47 -1.14
C SER A 31 27.59 -15.34 -1.93
N LEU A 32 26.26 -15.26 -1.87
CA LEU A 32 25.49 -14.27 -2.62
C LEU A 32 25.12 -13.09 -1.72
N ASN A 33 25.47 -11.86 -2.11
CA ASN A 33 24.98 -10.66 -1.43
C ASN A 33 23.72 -10.17 -2.17
N SER A 34 22.54 -10.35 -1.58
CA SER A 34 21.25 -9.95 -2.18
C SER A 34 20.49 -8.87 -1.40
N GLU A 35 21.17 -8.09 -0.57
CA GLU A 35 20.52 -7.00 0.18
C GLU A 35 19.89 -5.94 -0.73
N ASP A 36 20.51 -5.67 -1.89
CA ASP A 36 20.07 -4.68 -2.86
C ASP A 36 19.25 -5.28 -4.01
N TRP A 37 18.90 -6.57 -3.95
CA TRP A 37 18.08 -7.20 -4.98
C TRP A 37 16.62 -6.71 -4.90
N PRO A 38 15.91 -6.59 -6.03
CA PRO A 38 14.61 -5.93 -6.06
C PRO A 38 13.48 -6.80 -5.49
N LEU A 39 12.51 -6.13 -4.86
CA LEU A 39 11.20 -6.70 -4.50
C LEU A 39 11.34 -8.00 -3.67
N LEU A 40 10.75 -9.10 -4.17
CA LEU A 40 10.73 -10.41 -3.50
C LEU A 40 12.08 -11.12 -3.51
N LEU A 41 13.05 -10.63 -4.29
CA LEU A 41 14.40 -11.19 -4.35
C LEU A 41 15.36 -10.52 -3.35
N LYS A 42 14.89 -9.52 -2.60
CA LYS A 42 15.66 -8.86 -1.55
C LYS A 42 15.99 -9.84 -0.40
N ASN A 43 17.24 -9.88 0.03
CA ASN A 43 17.75 -10.78 1.08
C ASN A 43 17.50 -12.27 0.79
N PHE A 44 17.54 -12.66 -0.48
CA PHE A 44 17.35 -14.05 -0.89
C PHE A 44 18.35 -15.01 -0.22
N ASP A 45 19.58 -14.55 0.03
CA ASP A 45 20.65 -15.27 0.74
C ASP A 45 20.25 -15.75 2.14
N LYS A 46 19.24 -15.13 2.76
CA LYS A 46 18.74 -15.52 4.09
C LYS A 46 17.76 -16.70 4.04
N MET A 47 17.37 -17.18 2.86
CA MET A 47 16.49 -18.34 2.74
C MET A 47 17.24 -19.65 2.92
N ASN A 48 16.62 -20.60 3.63
CA ASN A 48 17.16 -21.94 3.78
C ASN A 48 17.21 -22.66 2.42
N VAL A 49 18.39 -23.14 2.05
CA VAL A 49 18.60 -23.84 0.78
C VAL A 49 18.27 -25.32 0.95
N ARG A 50 17.22 -25.79 0.26
CA ARG A 50 16.91 -27.23 0.18
C ARG A 50 17.73 -27.93 -0.91
N THR A 51 17.91 -27.27 -2.05
CA THR A 51 18.65 -27.79 -3.20
C THR A 51 19.25 -26.62 -3.98
N ASN A 52 20.52 -26.72 -4.36
CA ASN A 52 21.28 -25.68 -5.08
C ASN A 52 21.35 -25.92 -6.60
N HIS A 53 20.88 -27.09 -7.05
CA HIS A 53 20.87 -27.49 -8.45
C HIS A 53 19.44 -27.51 -9.02
N TYR A 54 19.25 -26.82 -10.14
CA TYR A 54 18.05 -26.88 -10.96
C TYR A 54 18.39 -26.49 -12.40
N THR A 55 17.57 -26.91 -13.36
CA THR A 55 17.71 -26.51 -14.77
C THR A 55 16.86 -25.25 -15.01
N PRO A 56 17.48 -24.07 -15.22
CA PRO A 56 16.73 -22.85 -15.49
C PRO A 56 16.00 -22.98 -16.84
N LEU A 57 14.69 -22.74 -16.83
CA LEU A 57 13.90 -22.64 -18.05
C LEU A 57 13.92 -21.20 -18.57
N PRO A 58 13.87 -20.98 -19.90
CA PRO A 58 13.90 -19.64 -20.49
C PRO A 58 12.55 -18.89 -20.38
N GLU A 59 11.54 -19.50 -19.76
CA GLU A 59 10.19 -18.95 -19.68
C GLU A 59 10.06 -17.93 -18.54
N GLY A 60 9.34 -16.84 -18.81
CA GLY A 60 9.07 -15.79 -17.83
C GLY A 60 10.20 -14.76 -17.72
N CYS A 61 10.05 -13.85 -16.77
CA CYS A 61 11.02 -12.78 -16.51
C CYS A 61 10.87 -12.22 -15.10
N SER A 62 11.95 -11.60 -14.61
CA SER A 62 11.94 -10.82 -13.36
C SER A 62 10.90 -9.68 -13.43
N PRO A 63 10.22 -9.31 -12.32
CA PRO A 63 9.15 -8.33 -12.36
C PRO A 63 9.50 -6.98 -13.01
N LEU A 64 10.72 -6.48 -12.79
CA LEU A 64 11.18 -5.19 -13.35
C LEU A 64 11.60 -5.29 -14.83
N LYS A 65 11.75 -6.49 -15.37
CA LYS A 65 12.18 -6.76 -16.75
C LYS A 65 11.05 -7.19 -17.68
N ARG A 66 9.80 -7.11 -17.21
CA ARG A 66 8.63 -7.42 -18.04
C ARG A 66 8.53 -6.40 -19.17
N ASP A 67 8.12 -6.86 -20.35
CA ASP A 67 7.67 -5.93 -21.39
C ASP A 67 6.51 -5.06 -20.87
N ILE A 68 6.34 -3.89 -21.46
CA ILE A 68 5.38 -2.89 -20.96
C ILE A 68 3.95 -3.42 -20.83
N LYS A 69 3.52 -4.30 -21.75
CA LYS A 69 2.17 -4.87 -21.73
C LYS A 69 2.00 -5.82 -20.54
N ASN A 70 2.96 -6.71 -20.33
CA ASN A 70 2.95 -7.62 -19.19
C ASN A 70 3.22 -6.92 -17.85
N TYR A 71 4.00 -5.84 -17.86
CA TYR A 71 4.24 -4.99 -16.69
C TYR A 71 2.94 -4.34 -16.22
N ILE A 72 2.20 -3.69 -17.14
CA ILE A 72 0.91 -3.05 -16.83
C ILE A 72 -0.11 -4.11 -16.37
N SER A 73 -0.23 -5.24 -17.07
CA SER A 73 -1.22 -6.27 -16.74
C SER A 73 -0.96 -6.99 -15.40
N SER A 74 0.26 -6.88 -14.86
CA SER A 74 0.64 -7.35 -13.52
C SER A 74 0.98 -6.19 -12.56
N GLY A 75 0.57 -4.98 -12.91
CA GLY A 75 0.84 -3.77 -12.15
C GLY A 75 -0.29 -3.42 -11.19
N PHE A 76 0.00 -2.45 -10.34
CA PHE A 76 -0.97 -1.72 -9.55
C PHE A 76 -0.49 -0.28 -9.40
N PHE A 77 -1.42 0.62 -9.08
CA PHE A 77 -1.11 2.00 -8.73
C PHE A 77 -1.36 2.21 -7.24
N ASN A 78 -0.43 2.87 -6.55
CA ASN A 78 -0.69 3.49 -5.27
C ASN A 78 -1.22 4.90 -5.55
N LEU A 79 -2.53 5.04 -5.73
CA LEU A 79 -3.15 6.28 -6.15
C LEU A 79 -3.48 7.16 -4.94
N ASP A 80 -3.14 8.44 -5.00
CA ASP A 80 -3.77 9.45 -4.15
C ASP A 80 -5.14 9.81 -4.74
N LYS A 81 -6.20 9.20 -4.21
CA LYS A 81 -7.55 9.43 -4.67
C LYS A 81 -7.94 10.89 -4.36
N PRO A 82 -8.42 11.66 -5.34
CA PRO A 82 -8.93 13.01 -5.05
C PRO A 82 -10.25 12.94 -4.25
N ALA A 83 -10.50 14.00 -3.48
CA ALA A 83 -11.80 14.20 -2.85
C ALA A 83 -12.87 14.52 -3.92
N ASN A 84 -14.10 14.10 -3.63
CA ASN A 84 -15.34 14.18 -4.41
C ASN A 84 -15.73 12.95 -5.27
N PRO A 85 -14.93 12.43 -6.21
CA PRO A 85 -15.37 11.27 -6.98
C PRO A 85 -15.39 10.03 -6.08
N SER A 86 -16.32 9.11 -6.34
CA SER A 86 -16.33 7.81 -5.69
C SER A 86 -15.11 6.99 -6.12
N SER A 87 -14.71 6.04 -5.27
CA SER A 87 -13.61 5.13 -5.62
C SER A 87 -13.88 4.34 -6.92
N HIS A 88 -15.15 4.01 -7.19
CA HIS A 88 -15.55 3.29 -8.41
C HIS A 88 -15.38 4.14 -9.68
N GLU A 89 -15.72 5.44 -9.61
CA GLU A 89 -15.52 6.36 -10.74
C GLU A 89 -14.04 6.54 -11.08
N VAL A 90 -13.19 6.74 -10.06
CA VAL A 90 -11.75 6.91 -10.23
C VAL A 90 -11.13 5.66 -10.90
N VAL A 91 -11.49 4.48 -10.42
CA VAL A 91 -11.02 3.21 -11.00
C VAL A 91 -11.53 3.03 -12.44
N ALA A 92 -12.77 3.44 -12.74
CA ALA A 92 -13.32 3.40 -14.09
C ALA A 92 -12.58 4.36 -15.04
N TRP A 93 -12.16 5.53 -14.57
CA TRP A 93 -11.32 6.45 -15.35
C TRP A 93 -9.97 5.83 -15.67
N ILE A 94 -9.30 5.21 -14.69
CA ILE A 94 -8.02 4.53 -14.92
C ILE A 94 -8.17 3.41 -15.95
N LYS A 95 -9.23 2.60 -15.83
CA LYS A 95 -9.55 1.56 -16.81
C LYS A 95 -9.66 2.12 -18.23
N ARG A 96 -10.41 3.22 -18.39
CA ARG A 96 -10.63 3.89 -19.67
C ARG A 96 -9.35 4.52 -20.24
N ILE A 97 -8.54 5.16 -19.40
CA ILE A 97 -7.29 5.82 -19.80
C ILE A 97 -6.28 4.78 -20.28
N LEU A 98 -6.08 3.71 -19.52
CA LEU A 98 -5.11 2.65 -19.84
C LEU A 98 -5.62 1.63 -20.86
N ARG A 99 -6.93 1.63 -21.14
CA ARG A 99 -7.61 0.69 -22.06
C ARG A 99 -7.35 -0.77 -21.68
N VAL A 100 -7.45 -1.04 -20.38
CA VAL A 100 -7.24 -2.37 -19.79
C VAL A 100 -8.57 -3.10 -19.57
N GLU A 101 -8.50 -4.42 -19.45
CA GLU A 101 -9.69 -5.27 -19.38
C GLU A 101 -10.37 -5.22 -18.01
N LYS A 102 -9.56 -5.25 -16.94
CA LYS A 102 -10.06 -5.32 -15.56
C LYS A 102 -9.29 -4.39 -14.64
N THR A 103 -10.03 -3.79 -13.71
CA THR A 103 -9.49 -2.97 -12.64
C THR A 103 -10.21 -3.28 -11.34
N GLY A 104 -9.51 -3.19 -10.21
CA GLY A 104 -10.06 -3.37 -8.86
C GLY A 104 -9.35 -2.46 -7.87
N HIS A 105 -9.86 -2.33 -6.64
CA HIS A 105 -9.26 -1.45 -5.64
C HIS A 105 -9.20 -2.04 -4.22
N SER A 106 -8.33 -1.49 -3.37
CA SER A 106 -8.04 -1.95 -2.00
C SER A 106 -9.12 -1.66 -0.95
N GLY A 107 -10.26 -1.11 -1.34
CA GLY A 107 -11.32 -0.69 -0.42
C GLY A 107 -11.99 0.59 -0.91
N THR A 108 -13.27 0.75 -0.58
CA THR A 108 -14.03 1.94 -1.00
C THR A 108 -13.73 3.07 -0.03
N LEU A 109 -13.02 4.09 -0.50
CA LEU A 109 -13.00 5.40 0.15
C LEU A 109 -14.29 6.13 -0.21
N ASP A 110 -14.92 6.73 0.80
CA ASP A 110 -16.09 7.57 0.60
C ASP A 110 -15.76 8.76 -0.33
N PRO A 111 -16.76 9.33 -1.03
CA PRO A 111 -16.54 10.41 -2.00
C PRO A 111 -15.61 11.52 -1.49
N LYS A 112 -15.85 12.01 -0.26
CA LYS A 112 -15.08 13.12 0.34
C LYS A 112 -13.71 12.72 0.91
N VAL A 113 -13.39 11.44 0.98
CA VAL A 113 -12.11 10.95 1.51
C VAL A 113 -11.07 10.91 0.39
N SER A 114 -9.89 11.46 0.66
CA SER A 114 -8.71 11.39 -0.21
C SER A 114 -7.68 10.38 0.31
N GLY A 115 -6.56 10.22 -0.39
CA GLY A 115 -5.44 9.41 0.05
C GLY A 115 -5.35 8.05 -0.64
N CYS A 116 -4.66 7.11 0.02
CA CYS A 116 -4.21 5.86 -0.56
C CYS A 116 -5.36 4.96 -1.04
N LEU A 117 -5.47 4.82 -2.36
CA LEU A 117 -6.31 3.84 -3.05
C LEU A 117 -5.42 2.98 -3.96
N ILE A 118 -5.17 1.74 -3.55
CA ILE A 118 -4.40 0.81 -4.39
C ILE A 118 -5.33 0.34 -5.51
N VAL A 119 -5.00 0.66 -6.76
CA VAL A 119 -5.75 0.26 -7.95
C VAL A 119 -5.01 -0.88 -8.64
N CYS A 120 -5.58 -2.07 -8.60
CA CYS A 120 -5.04 -3.27 -9.24
C CYS A 120 -5.47 -3.33 -10.71
N ILE A 121 -4.54 -3.71 -11.60
CA ILE A 121 -4.79 -3.85 -13.04
C ILE A 121 -4.76 -5.33 -13.45
N ASP A 122 -5.69 -5.76 -14.31
CA ASP A 122 -5.79 -7.08 -14.91
C ASP A 122 -5.45 -8.25 -13.96
N ARG A 123 -4.28 -8.87 -14.08
CA ARG A 123 -3.89 -10.05 -13.29
C ARG A 123 -3.81 -9.73 -11.80
N THR A 124 -3.44 -8.50 -11.45
CA THR A 124 -3.29 -8.03 -10.07
C THR A 124 -4.64 -7.88 -9.36
N THR A 125 -5.76 -7.83 -10.10
CA THR A 125 -7.11 -7.76 -9.48
C THR A 125 -7.40 -8.94 -8.57
N ARG A 126 -6.71 -10.09 -8.76
CA ARG A 126 -6.75 -11.24 -7.86
C ARG A 126 -6.30 -10.91 -6.44
N LEU A 127 -5.47 -9.89 -6.26
CA LEU A 127 -4.99 -9.43 -4.96
C LEU A 127 -5.95 -8.43 -4.29
N ALA A 128 -6.96 -7.92 -4.98
CA ALA A 128 -7.84 -6.87 -4.43
C ALA A 128 -8.53 -7.33 -3.13
N LYS A 129 -8.93 -8.60 -3.03
CA LYS A 129 -9.57 -9.16 -1.83
C LYS A 129 -8.67 -9.11 -0.59
N SER A 130 -7.38 -9.42 -0.72
CA SER A 130 -6.45 -9.32 0.42
C SER A 130 -6.21 -7.86 0.80
N GLN A 131 -6.11 -6.96 -0.19
CA GLN A 131 -5.95 -5.53 0.07
C GLN A 131 -7.17 -4.90 0.76
N GLN A 132 -8.38 -5.35 0.44
CA GLN A 132 -9.62 -4.94 1.11
C GLN A 132 -9.69 -5.36 2.58
N GLY A 133 -9.12 -6.53 2.91
CA GLY A 133 -9.07 -7.03 4.28
C GLY A 133 -7.88 -6.51 5.11
N ALA A 134 -6.88 -5.90 4.45
CA ALA A 134 -5.70 -5.39 5.12
C ALA A 134 -6.03 -4.20 6.05
N GLY A 135 -5.19 -4.00 7.07
CA GLY A 135 -5.25 -2.83 7.95
C GLY A 135 -5.22 -1.52 7.17
N LYS A 136 -5.79 -0.48 7.77
CA LYS A 136 -5.90 0.87 7.21
C LYS A 136 -5.60 1.88 8.31
N GLU A 137 -4.97 2.96 7.91
CA GLU A 137 -4.65 4.11 8.75
C GLU A 137 -5.27 5.36 8.11
N TYR A 138 -5.70 6.30 8.93
CA TYR A 138 -6.39 7.51 8.47
C TYR A 138 -5.90 8.69 9.26
N ILE A 139 -5.84 9.87 8.63
CA ILE A 139 -5.84 11.15 9.33
C ILE A 139 -7.26 11.68 9.27
N CYS A 140 -7.83 11.98 10.43
CA CYS A 140 -9.21 12.36 10.59
C CYS A 140 -9.33 13.72 11.26
N ILE A 141 -10.26 14.54 10.77
CA ILE A 141 -10.68 15.78 11.41
C ILE A 141 -12.06 15.53 12.03
N PHE A 142 -12.22 15.82 13.32
CA PHE A 142 -13.51 15.82 14.00
C PHE A 142 -13.95 17.24 14.33
N LYS A 143 -15.27 17.42 14.48
CA LYS A 143 -15.89 18.63 14.99
C LYS A 143 -16.85 18.26 16.11
N LEU A 144 -16.66 18.86 17.27
CA LEU A 144 -17.56 18.70 18.42
C LEU A 144 -18.70 19.71 18.31
N HIS A 145 -19.88 19.32 18.78
CA HIS A 145 -21.06 20.20 18.73
C HIS A 145 -21.03 21.28 19.82
N ASN A 146 -20.27 21.09 20.88
CA ASN A 146 -20.15 22.01 22.01
C ASN A 146 -18.69 22.10 22.47
N ALA A 147 -18.36 23.20 23.15
CA ALA A 147 -17.06 23.38 23.78
C ALA A 147 -16.89 22.36 24.91
N VAL A 148 -15.66 21.92 25.10
CA VAL A 148 -15.27 20.95 26.12
C VAL A 148 -14.41 21.65 27.16
N GLU A 149 -14.53 21.24 28.43
CA GLU A 149 -13.80 21.87 29.54
C GLU A 149 -12.28 21.87 29.37
N SER A 150 -11.71 20.86 28.71
CA SER A 150 -10.27 20.80 28.44
C SER A 150 -9.93 19.81 27.32
N GLU A 151 -8.80 20.03 26.67
CA GLU A 151 -8.19 19.10 25.71
C GLU A 151 -7.96 17.71 26.31
N LYS A 152 -7.66 17.62 27.62
CA LYS A 152 -7.50 16.35 28.33
C LYS A 152 -8.74 15.46 28.21
N LYS A 153 -9.95 16.03 28.24
CA LYS A 153 -11.20 15.27 28.06
C LYS A 153 -11.32 14.71 26.64
N VAL A 154 -10.87 15.48 25.64
CA VAL A 154 -10.84 15.03 24.24
C VAL A 154 -9.92 13.82 24.09
N LYS A 155 -8.70 13.92 24.63
CA LYS A 155 -7.73 12.81 24.62
C LYS A 155 -8.26 11.55 25.32
N GLN A 156 -8.83 11.70 26.51
CA GLN A 156 -9.47 10.59 27.23
C GLN A 156 -10.65 9.98 26.47
N GLY A 157 -11.42 10.80 25.74
CA GLY A 157 -12.50 10.34 24.88
C GLY A 157 -11.98 9.48 23.72
N LEU A 158 -10.87 9.91 23.11
CA LEU A 158 -10.22 9.18 22.02
C LEU A 158 -9.61 7.86 22.50
N GLU A 159 -8.93 7.85 23.65
CA GLU A 159 -8.35 6.64 24.26
C GLU A 159 -9.41 5.57 24.58
N LYS A 160 -10.64 5.97 24.95
CA LYS A 160 -11.77 5.05 25.14
C LYS A 160 -12.26 4.42 23.83
N LEU A 161 -11.93 5.02 22.69
CA LEU A 161 -12.27 4.51 21.35
C LEU A 161 -11.11 3.69 20.75
N THR A 162 -10.31 3.03 21.60
CA THR A 162 -9.25 2.10 21.21
C THR A 162 -9.63 0.67 21.62
N GLY A 163 -9.20 -0.32 20.85
CA GLY A 163 -9.53 -1.72 21.05
C GLY A 163 -10.79 -2.17 20.30
N ALA A 164 -11.43 -3.23 20.79
CA ALA A 164 -12.60 -3.83 20.15
C ALA A 164 -13.88 -3.04 20.44
N LEU A 165 -14.40 -2.36 19.41
CA LEU A 165 -15.57 -1.49 19.51
C LEU A 165 -16.77 -2.06 18.77
N PHE A 166 -17.96 -1.83 19.33
CA PHE A 166 -19.21 -2.03 18.64
C PHE A 166 -19.45 -0.90 17.64
N GLN A 167 -19.64 -1.26 16.37
CA GLN A 167 -19.95 -0.34 15.30
C GLN A 167 -21.15 -0.84 14.52
N ARG A 168 -22.02 0.08 14.11
CA ARG A 168 -23.09 -0.20 13.16
C ARG A 168 -22.82 0.61 11.90
N PRO A 169 -22.87 0.00 10.70
CA PRO A 169 -22.74 0.75 9.46
C PRO A 169 -23.69 1.96 9.40
N PRO A 170 -23.27 3.07 8.77
CA PRO A 170 -24.13 4.23 8.57
C PRO A 170 -25.31 3.92 7.63
N LEU A 171 -26.22 4.87 7.50
CA LEU A 171 -27.39 4.78 6.60
C LEU A 171 -26.97 4.49 5.16
N ILE A 172 -25.99 5.24 4.65
CA ILE A 172 -25.42 5.05 3.32
C ILE A 172 -24.20 4.13 3.47
N SER A 173 -24.34 2.87 3.08
CA SER A 173 -23.22 1.92 3.11
C SER A 173 -23.39 0.82 2.07
N ALA A 174 -22.28 0.25 1.61
CA ALA A 174 -22.27 -0.87 0.66
C ALA A 174 -22.55 -2.24 1.32
N VAL A 175 -22.80 -2.28 2.63
CA VAL A 175 -22.92 -3.52 3.42
C VAL A 175 -24.19 -3.48 4.27
N LYS A 176 -24.71 -4.66 4.62
CA LYS A 176 -25.90 -4.78 5.47
C LYS A 176 -25.70 -4.09 6.82
N ARG A 177 -26.68 -3.27 7.22
CA ARG A 177 -26.63 -2.46 8.44
C ARG A 177 -26.91 -3.29 9.71
N GLN A 178 -25.94 -4.08 10.14
CA GLN A 178 -25.96 -4.89 11.36
C GLN A 178 -24.86 -4.46 12.34
N LEU A 179 -25.09 -4.65 13.65
CA LEU A 179 -24.07 -4.41 14.66
C LEU A 179 -22.90 -5.38 14.45
N ARG A 180 -21.67 -4.88 14.54
CA ARG A 180 -20.44 -5.66 14.34
C ARG A 180 -19.32 -5.11 15.20
N ILE A 181 -18.35 -5.96 15.48
CA ILE A 181 -17.14 -5.56 16.21
C ILE A 181 -16.06 -5.15 15.20
N ARG A 182 -15.39 -4.03 15.48
CA ARG A 182 -14.20 -3.57 14.76
C ARG A 182 -13.15 -3.11 15.76
N THR A 183 -11.89 -3.40 15.45
CA THR A 183 -10.77 -3.04 16.31
C THR A 183 -10.11 -1.77 15.80
N VAL A 184 -9.94 -0.80 16.69
CA VAL A 184 -9.03 0.34 16.50
C VAL A 184 -7.74 -0.03 17.22
N TYR A 185 -6.64 -0.17 16.47
CA TYR A 185 -5.36 -0.64 17.04
C TYR A 185 -4.67 0.44 17.88
N GLU A 186 -4.62 1.63 17.32
CA GLU A 186 -4.03 2.82 17.93
C GLU A 186 -4.81 4.03 17.43
N ASN A 187 -4.86 5.08 18.24
CA ASN A 187 -5.24 6.41 17.81
C ASN A 187 -4.44 7.46 18.60
N LYS A 188 -4.15 8.59 17.98
CA LYS A 188 -3.35 9.66 18.59
C LYS A 188 -3.88 11.02 18.17
N LEU A 189 -4.26 11.82 19.17
CA LEU A 189 -4.59 13.23 18.97
C LEU A 189 -3.32 13.98 18.53
N ILE A 190 -3.42 14.68 17.39
CA ILE A 190 -2.36 15.53 16.83
C ILE A 190 -2.55 16.95 17.35
N GLU A 191 -3.74 17.50 17.16
CA GLU A 191 -4.06 18.91 17.46
C GLU A 191 -5.54 19.05 17.83
N TYR A 192 -5.86 20.00 18.71
CA TYR A 192 -7.22 20.37 19.04
C TYR A 192 -7.33 21.89 19.20
N ASP A 193 -8.23 22.50 18.43
CA ASP A 193 -8.58 23.92 18.49
C ASP A 193 -9.88 24.08 19.30
N PRO A 194 -9.83 24.66 20.51
CA PRO A 194 -11.01 24.89 21.35
C PRO A 194 -12.00 25.90 20.77
N ASP A 195 -11.53 26.89 20.02
CA ASP A 195 -12.37 27.97 19.50
C ASP A 195 -13.21 27.48 18.32
N GLN A 196 -12.60 26.64 17.47
CA GLN A 196 -13.31 26.00 16.35
C GLN A 196 -14.02 24.70 16.75
N GLN A 197 -13.72 24.18 17.95
CA GLN A 197 -14.21 22.89 18.45
C GLN A 197 -13.84 21.75 17.50
N MET A 198 -12.67 21.85 16.88
CA MET A 198 -12.18 20.93 15.87
C MET A 198 -10.86 20.33 16.31
N GLY A 199 -10.59 19.08 15.91
CA GLY A 199 -9.30 18.47 16.17
C GLY A 199 -8.94 17.44 15.12
N ILE A 200 -7.65 17.12 15.11
CA ILE A 200 -7.03 16.22 14.15
C ILE A 200 -6.44 15.04 14.92
N PHE A 201 -6.70 13.82 14.47
CA PHE A 201 -6.10 12.61 15.01
C PHE A 201 -5.76 11.65 13.87
N TRP A 202 -4.87 10.70 14.15
CA TRP A 202 -4.66 9.53 13.30
C TRP A 202 -4.85 8.24 14.08
#